data_AF-A0A7K2LRX4-F1
#
_entry.id   AF-A0A7K2LRX4-F1
#
_cell.length_a   1.000
_cell.length_b   1.000
_cell.length_c   1.000
_cell.angle_alpha   90.00
_cell.angle_beta   90.00
_cell.angle_gamma   90.00
#
_symmetry.space_group_name_H-M   'P 1'
#
loop_
_entity.id
_entity.type
_entity.pdbx_description
1 polymer ?
#
loop_
_entity_poly.entity_id
_entity_poly.type
_entity_poly.pdbx_seq_one_letter_code
_entity_poly.pdbx_strand_id
1 'polypeptide(L)'
;EFLRSLGARLVRLLPADADPAAAPAGGVVDTEGGFAAYLHEVGARCVLVRPDAYAFGAADGAEGARELVDALSDALAEAGRPVPAAG
;
A
#
# COMPACT_ATOMS: atom_id res chain seq x y z
N GLU A 1 -12.03 -2.32 -6.35
CA GLU A 1 -13.19 -2.37 -5.44
C GLU A 1 -12.84 -2.76 -4.02
N PHE A 2 -12.19 -3.91 -3.75
CA PHE A 2 -11.82 -4.33 -2.39
C PHE A 2 -11.06 -3.28 -1.55
N LEU A 3 -9.98 -2.70 -2.07
CA LEU A 3 -9.23 -1.67 -1.33
C LEU A 3 -10.09 -0.44 -0.98
N ARG A 4 -11.01 -0.06 -1.87
CA ARG A 4 -11.96 1.04 -1.61
C ARG A 4 -12.98 0.68 -0.54
N SER A 5 -13.46 -0.57 -0.50
CA SER A 5 -14.39 -1.03 0.54
C SER A 5 -13.76 -1.07 1.93
N LEU A 6 -12.44 -1.16 2.02
CA LEU A 6 -11.68 -1.04 3.28
C LEU A 6 -11.39 0.41 3.69
N GLY A 7 -11.86 1.41 2.93
CA GLY A 7 -11.55 2.83 3.15
C GLY A 7 -10.12 3.22 2.77
N ALA A 8 -9.37 2.36 2.06
CA ALA A 8 -8.01 2.67 1.64
C ALA A 8 -8.01 3.75 0.55
N ARG A 9 -7.04 4.67 0.64
CA ARG A 9 -6.79 5.68 -0.40
C ARG A 9 -5.62 5.23 -1.26
N LEU A 10 -5.89 5.00 -2.54
CA LEU A 10 -4.84 4.73 -3.52
C LEU A 10 -4.18 6.06 -3.91
N VAL A 11 -2.88 6.15 -3.67
CA VAL A 11 -2.07 7.31 -4.01
C VAL A 11 -0.98 6.87 -4.99
N ARG A 12 -0.83 7.61 -6.09
CA ARG A 12 0.27 7.37 -7.03
C ARG A 12 1.44 8.25 -6.65
N LEU A 13 2.54 7.65 -6.20
CA LEU A 13 3.76 8.39 -5.95
C LEU A 13 4.41 8.77 -7.30
N LEU A 14 4.81 10.03 -7.43
CA LEU A 14 5.52 10.58 -8.57
C LEU A 14 6.95 10.93 -8.13
N PRO A 15 7.95 10.79 -9.02
CA PRO A 15 9.32 11.13 -8.69
C PRO A 15 9.48 12.63 -8.40
N ALA A 16 10.55 12.99 -7.70
CA ALA A 16 10.78 14.35 -7.19
C ALA A 16 10.84 15.43 -8.29
N ASP A 17 11.21 15.05 -9.51
CA ASP A 17 11.30 15.91 -10.68
C ASP A 17 9.99 16.01 -11.48
N ALA A 18 8.94 15.29 -11.07
CA ALA A 18 7.65 15.35 -11.74
C ALA A 18 6.97 16.71 -11.55
N ASP A 19 6.46 17.27 -12.64
CA ASP A 19 5.64 18.48 -12.60
C ASP A 19 4.34 18.22 -11.81
N PRO A 20 4.12 18.89 -10.67
CA PRO A 20 2.89 18.74 -9.88
C PRO A 20 1.63 19.12 -10.67
N ALA A 21 1.74 20.05 -11.62
CA ALA A 21 0.60 20.48 -12.45
C ALA A 21 0.22 19.44 -13.51
N ALA A 22 1.15 18.54 -13.87
CA ALA A 22 0.92 17.42 -14.77
C ALA A 22 0.54 16.12 -14.04
N ALA A 23 0.47 16.15 -12.70
CA ALA A 23 0.15 14.97 -11.90
C ALA A 23 -1.29 14.49 -12.18
N PRO A 24 -1.51 13.18 -12.43
CA PRO A 24 -2.85 12.65 -12.51
C PRO A 24 -3.58 12.80 -11.18
N ALA A 25 -4.92 12.82 -11.20
CA ALA A 25 -5.74 12.94 -10.00
C ALA A 25 -5.38 11.83 -8.98
N GLY A 26 -5.05 12.23 -7.74
CA GLY A 26 -4.57 11.33 -6.69
C GLY A 26 -3.06 11.00 -6.75
N GLY A 27 -2.32 11.70 -7.59
CA GLY A 27 -0.86 11.71 -7.61
C GLY A 27 -0.27 12.56 -6.49
N VAL A 28 0.81 12.09 -5.88
CA VAL A 28 1.59 12.82 -4.88
C VAL A 28 3.03 12.83 -5.34
N VAL A 29 3.62 14.02 -5.43
CA VAL A 29 5.04 14.20 -5.75
C VAL A 29 5.87 13.94 -4.50
N ASP A 30 6.84 13.04 -4.61
CA ASP A 30 7.83 12.80 -3.57
C ASP A 30 8.89 13.88 -3.60
N THR A 31 8.62 15.03 -2.97
CA THR A 31 9.44 16.25 -3.08
C THR A 31 10.89 16.08 -2.65
N GLU A 32 11.17 15.13 -1.75
CA GLU A 32 12.52 14.86 -1.23
C GLU A 32 13.11 13.55 -1.78
N GLY A 33 12.35 12.80 -2.59
CA GLY A 33 12.77 11.49 -3.10
C GLY A 33 12.87 10.39 -2.02
N GLY A 34 12.41 10.67 -0.81
CA GLY A 34 12.56 9.77 0.35
C GLY A 34 11.72 8.51 0.21
N PHE A 35 10.49 8.62 -0.29
CA PHE A 35 9.64 7.45 -0.54
C PHE A 35 10.16 6.61 -1.71
N ALA A 36 10.67 7.24 -2.77
CA ALA A 36 11.29 6.55 -3.89
C ALA A 36 12.55 5.78 -3.46
N ALA A 37 13.42 6.40 -2.65
CA ALA A 37 14.60 5.76 -2.10
C ALA A 37 14.23 4.58 -1.17
N TYR A 38 13.26 4.79 -0.28
CA TYR A 38 12.76 3.73 0.60
C TYR A 38 12.18 2.55 -0.18
N LEU A 39 11.32 2.82 -1.17
CA LEU A 39 10.73 1.79 -2.04
C LEU A 39 11.82 1.01 -2.80
N HIS A 40 12.84 1.69 -3.31
CA HIS A 40 13.98 1.03 -3.95
C HIS A 40 14.78 0.16 -2.97
N GLU A 41 15.05 0.66 -1.76
CA GLU A 41 15.77 -0.10 -0.70
C GLU A 41 15.04 -1.38 -0.32
N VAL A 42 13.71 -1.35 -0.19
CA VAL A 42 12.91 -2.53 0.14
C VAL A 42 12.53 -3.39 -1.08
N GLY A 43 12.98 -3.02 -2.28
CA GLY A 43 12.66 -3.72 -3.52
C GLY A 43 11.16 -3.72 -3.86
N ALA A 44 10.44 -2.66 -3.52
CA ALA A 44 9.00 -2.56 -3.63
C ALA A 44 8.56 -1.48 -4.63
N ARG A 45 7.48 -1.74 -5.37
CA ARG A 45 6.85 -0.74 -6.25
C ARG A 45 5.61 -0.07 -5.63
N CYS A 46 5.04 -0.70 -4.61
CA CYS A 46 3.90 -0.18 -3.85
C CYS A 46 3.99 -0.66 -2.40
N VAL A 47 3.49 0.16 -1.49
CA VAL A 47 3.40 -0.16 -0.06
C VAL A 47 1.99 0.18 0.43
N LEU A 48 1.42 -0.69 1.25
CA LEU A 48 0.17 -0.45 1.94
C LEU A 48 0.44 0.02 3.37
N VAL A 49 0.03 1.25 3.68
CA VAL A 49 0.24 1.89 4.98
C VAL A 49 -1.07 1.86 5.77
N ARG A 50 -1.05 1.23 6.95
CA ARG A 50 -2.12 1.36 7.94
C ARG A 50 -1.90 2.66 8.71
N PRO A 51 -2.95 3.47 8.99
CA PRO A 51 -2.80 4.76 9.67
C PRO A 51 -2.10 4.68 11.03
N ASP A 52 -2.09 3.50 11.67
CA ASP A 52 -1.24 3.21 12.83
C ASP A 52 0.06 2.50 12.39
N ALA A 53 0.87 3.26 11.63
CA ALA A 53 2.28 3.09 11.27
C ALA A 53 2.92 1.68 11.30
N TYR A 54 2.47 0.74 10.46
CA TYR A 54 3.32 -0.35 9.95
C TYR A 54 2.93 -0.70 8.49
N ALA A 55 3.93 -0.78 7.61
CA ALA A 55 3.75 -1.30 6.26
C ALA A 55 3.37 -2.78 6.34
N PHE A 56 2.27 -3.17 5.69
CA PHE A 56 1.81 -4.57 5.72
C PHE A 56 2.74 -5.51 4.93
N GLY A 57 3.36 -5.01 3.87
CA GLY A 57 4.35 -5.70 3.06
C GLY A 57 4.70 -4.92 1.79
N ALA A 58 5.60 -5.48 1.00
CA ALA A 58 6.21 -4.89 -0.19
C ALA A 58 6.24 -5.92 -1.32
N ALA A 59 6.14 -5.49 -2.57
CA ALA A 59 6.20 -6.36 -3.74
C ALA A 59 6.85 -5.70 -4.96
N ASP A 60 7.55 -6.50 -5.76
CA ASP A 60 8.10 -6.08 -7.04
C ASP A 60 7.20 -6.55 -8.19
N GLY A 61 6.59 -5.58 -8.89
CA GLY A 61 5.72 -5.85 -10.04
C GLY A 61 4.25 -6.13 -9.71
N ALA A 62 3.44 -6.22 -10.76
CA ALA A 62 1.98 -6.30 -10.66
C ALA A 62 1.49 -7.64 -10.09
N GLU A 63 2.23 -8.73 -10.36
CA GLU A 63 1.90 -10.06 -9.85
C GLU A 63 2.13 -10.14 -8.34
N GLY A 64 3.31 -9.73 -7.85
CA GLY A 64 3.58 -9.67 -6.42
C GLY A 64 2.66 -8.70 -5.67
N ALA A 65 2.27 -7.58 -6.30
CA ALA A 65 1.29 -6.67 -5.71
C ALA A 65 -0.09 -7.33 -5.56
N ARG A 66 -0.49 -8.18 -6.51
CA ARG A 66 -1.75 -8.95 -6.41
C ARG A 66 -1.68 -9.95 -5.26
N GLU A 67 -0.58 -10.71 -5.18
CA GLU A 67 -0.35 -11.68 -4.10
C GLU A 67 -0.36 -11.02 -2.72
N LEU A 68 0.24 -9.84 -2.59
CA LEU A 68 0.22 -9.08 -1.34
C LEU A 68 -1.20 -8.64 -0.93
N VAL A 69 -2.05 -8.30 -1.91
CA VAL A 69 -3.46 -7.96 -1.67
C VAL A 69 -4.26 -9.20 -1.27
N ASP A 70 -4.01 -10.35 -1.90
CA ASP A 70 -4.67 -11.62 -1.56
C ASP A 70 -4.27 -12.05 -0.13
N ALA A 71 -2.99 -12.00 0.21
CA ALA A 71 -2.50 -12.31 1.56
C ALA A 71 -3.08 -11.38 2.63
N LEU A 72 -3.28 -10.10 2.32
CA LEU A 72 -3.99 -9.17 3.20
C LEU A 72 -5.44 -9.58 3.40
N SER A 73 -6.14 -9.93 2.31
CA SER A 73 -7.54 -10.35 2.36
C SER A 73 -7.71 -11.56 3.28
N ASP A 74 -6.83 -12.55 3.15
CA ASP A 74 -6.83 -13.74 3.99
C ASP A 74 -6.53 -13.41 5.46
N ALA A 75 -5.54 -12.56 5.72
CA ALA A 75 -5.19 -12.15 7.08
C ALA A 75 -6.32 -11.39 7.79
N LEU A 76 -7.05 -10.54 7.05
CA LEU A 76 -8.22 -9.82 7.59
C LEU A 76 -9.41 -10.75 7.82
N ALA A 77 -9.64 -11.71 6.92
CA ALA A 77 -10.68 -12.71 7.09
C ALA A 77 -10.43 -13.59 8.32
N GLU A 78 -9.17 -13.94 8.59
CA GLU A 78 -8.79 -14.67 9.81
C GLU A 78 -8.94 -13.80 11.07
N ALA A 79 -8.46 -12.56 11.05
CA ALA A 79 -8.56 -11.65 12.19
C ALA A 79 -10.02 -11.28 12.55
N GLY A 80 -10.92 -11.30 11.57
CA GLY A 80 -12.35 -11.06 11.77
C GLY A 80 -13.12 -12.28 12.30
N ARG A 81 -12.51 -13.46 12.40
CA ARG A 81 -13.17 -14.61 13.02
C ARG A 81 -13.36 -14.37 14.51
N PRO A 82 -14.57 -14.61 15.05
CA PRO A 82 -14.77 -14.57 16.49
C PRO A 82 -13.83 -15.60 17.15
N VAL A 83 -12.98 -15.13 18.07
CA VAL A 83 -12.26 -16.05 18.95
C VAL A 83 -13.32 -16.79 19.77
N PRO A 84 -13.37 -18.14 19.74
CA PRO A 84 -14.31 -18.86 20.57
C PRO A 84 -14.06 -18.46 22.02
N ALA A 85 -15.12 -18.01 22.70
CA ALA A 85 -15.04 -17.70 24.12
C ALA A 85 -14.54 -18.96 24.84
N ALA A 86 -13.43 -18.83 25.56
CA ALA A 86 -13.04 -19.86 26.53
C ALA A 86 -14.23 -20.02 27.48
N GLY A 87 -14.75 -21.25 27.56
CA GLY A 87 -15.99 -21.59 28.26
C GLY A 87 -15.98 -21.29 29.75
#